data_AF-A0A850PHT1-F1
#
_entry.id   AF-A0A850PHT1-F1
#
_cell.length_a   1.000
_cell.length_b   1.000
_cell.length_c   1.000
_cell.angle_alpha   90.00
_cell.angle_beta   90.00
_cell.angle_gamma   90.00
#
_symmetry.space_group_name_H-M   'P 1'
#
loop_
_entity.id
_entity.type
_entity.pdbx_description
1 polymer ?
#
loop_
_entity_poly.entity_id
_entity_poly.type
_entity_poly.pdbx_seq_one_letter_code
_entity_poly.pdbx_strand_id
1 'polypeptide(L)'
;MEKTSFIDKALLASRFLQSGMTARNDIILFTDAYDVAILDHMDTIAAKFLSFGKKVVFGGEKVFWPLLENMPTVFDLDRAPIRDAMSDGEETGYRFINSGVYIGYAHAIEKLLSFCVTEHARTTARSDQAALQAAWMHLRNDDENFAAIDRMATIFANSSNDRAAFMTDGLSVSEPCTGQTPSVLHANGNKDIIDGIDLILTLRQHGAWHIRLRSLVTESGLRLALDNGRLVDEIPEKSVVILATTADNANVLLTADGSICTFNPDGWISTSARHVSGWEQVFLTDDQQPYVNLNGDAVGFEQFCKQATGPVHLAPLRLSDLRLSGDALAARLLSLS
;
A
#
# COMPACT_ATOMS: atom_id res chain seq x y z
N MET A 1 -8.15 0.96 -31.69
CA MET A 1 -7.20 1.43 -30.65
C MET A 1 -5.92 0.64 -30.83
N GLU A 2 -4.86 1.25 -31.37
CA GLU A 2 -3.52 0.70 -31.24
C GLU A 2 -3.23 0.51 -29.75
N LYS A 3 -2.80 -0.67 -29.34
CA LYS A 3 -2.34 -0.91 -27.97
C LYS A 3 -1.11 -0.02 -27.77
N THR A 4 -1.29 1.09 -27.06
CA THR A 4 -0.18 1.83 -26.44
C THR A 4 0.70 0.81 -25.74
N SER A 5 1.98 0.79 -26.10
CA SER A 5 2.95 -0.13 -25.52
C SER A 5 3.51 0.50 -24.24
N PHE A 6 3.91 -0.30 -23.24
CA PHE A 6 4.33 0.24 -21.94
C PHE A 6 5.57 1.16 -22.04
N ILE A 7 6.35 1.10 -23.13
CA ILE A 7 7.43 2.07 -23.41
C ILE A 7 6.93 3.50 -23.68
N ASP A 8 5.64 3.67 -23.98
CA ASP A 8 5.06 4.98 -24.26
C ASP A 8 5.17 5.90 -23.04
N LYS A 9 5.15 5.32 -21.83
CA LYS A 9 5.45 6.05 -20.58
C LYS A 9 6.86 6.65 -20.60
N ALA A 10 7.87 5.84 -20.93
CA ALA A 10 9.26 6.28 -21.02
C ALA A 10 9.46 7.32 -22.13
N LEU A 11 8.80 7.14 -23.29
CA LEU A 11 8.84 8.10 -24.40
C LEU A 11 8.23 9.45 -24.01
N LEU A 12 7.06 9.44 -23.36
CA LEU A 12 6.38 10.66 -22.92
C LEU A 12 7.18 11.39 -21.84
N ALA A 13 7.69 10.67 -20.83
CA ALA A 13 8.53 11.25 -19.80
C ALA A 13 9.84 11.82 -20.37
N SER A 14 10.47 11.12 -21.31
CA SER A 14 11.67 11.61 -22.00
C SER A 14 11.40 12.91 -22.77
N ARG A 15 10.30 12.98 -23.53
CA ARG A 15 9.87 14.20 -24.22
C ARG A 15 9.60 15.36 -23.26
N PHE A 16 8.98 15.08 -22.11
CA PHE A 16 8.75 16.10 -21.08
C PHE A 16 10.08 16.67 -20.57
N LEU A 17 11.06 15.83 -20.24
CA LEU A 17 12.38 16.28 -19.77
C LEU A 17 13.12 17.10 -20.83
N GLN A 18 12.97 16.74 -22.10
CA GLN A 18 13.59 17.42 -23.25
C GLN A 18 12.85 18.69 -23.71
N SER A 19 11.68 18.99 -23.15
CA SER A 19 10.84 20.13 -23.58
C SER A 19 11.40 21.51 -23.20
N GLY A 20 12.42 21.55 -22.33
CA GLY A 20 12.93 22.78 -21.72
C GLY A 20 12.10 23.27 -20.52
N MET A 21 11.09 22.51 -20.09
CA MET A 21 10.28 22.82 -18.89
C MET A 21 10.95 22.47 -17.57
N THR A 22 12.07 21.74 -17.59
CA THR A 22 12.82 21.33 -16.40
C THR A 22 14.25 21.85 -16.46
N ALA A 23 14.79 22.28 -15.31
CA ALA A 23 16.21 22.53 -15.16
C ALA A 23 16.93 21.21 -14.82
N ARG A 24 18.22 21.12 -15.18
CA ARG A 24 19.02 19.90 -15.02
C ARG A 24 19.02 19.34 -13.59
N ASN A 25 18.97 20.21 -12.58
CA ASN A 25 19.04 19.86 -11.17
C ASN A 25 17.67 19.79 -10.49
N ASP A 26 16.57 19.93 -11.24
CA ASP A 26 15.23 19.70 -10.69
C ASP A 26 15.11 18.25 -10.24
N ILE A 27 14.41 18.04 -9.13
CA ILE A 27 14.08 16.71 -8.63
C ILE A 27 12.74 16.31 -9.24
N ILE A 28 12.74 15.20 -9.96
CA ILE A 28 11.59 14.69 -10.68
C ILE A 28 11.17 13.38 -10.04
N LEU A 29 9.92 13.33 -9.58
CA LEU A 29 9.24 12.12 -9.14
C LEU A 29 8.40 11.59 -10.31
N PHE A 30 8.72 10.39 -10.77
CA PHE A 30 7.88 9.65 -11.71
C PHE A 30 7.07 8.61 -10.95
N THR A 31 5.77 8.54 -11.25
CA THR A 31 4.90 7.48 -10.75
C THR A 31 3.97 6.99 -11.87
N ASP A 32 3.52 5.74 -11.77
CA ASP A 32 2.27 5.31 -12.39
C ASP A 32 1.11 6.12 -11.80
N ALA A 33 -0.01 6.17 -12.53
CA ALA A 33 -1.10 7.09 -12.23
C ALA A 33 -2.34 6.43 -11.61
N TYR A 34 -2.61 5.16 -11.91
CA TYR A 34 -3.89 4.53 -11.57
C TYR A 34 -3.90 3.81 -10.22
N ASP A 35 -2.73 3.43 -9.72
CA ASP A 35 -2.55 2.56 -8.56
C ASP A 35 -1.46 3.08 -7.62
N VAL A 36 -1.27 4.40 -7.61
CA VAL A 36 -0.29 5.09 -6.76
C VAL A 36 -0.99 6.08 -5.83
N ALA A 37 -0.52 6.18 -4.60
CA ALA A 37 -0.88 7.23 -3.66
C ALA A 37 0.33 7.95 -3.10
N ILE A 38 0.25 9.28 -3.06
CA ILE A 38 1.26 10.14 -2.45
C ILE A 38 0.75 10.53 -1.06
N LEU A 39 1.49 10.11 -0.04
CA LEU A 39 1.12 10.25 1.37
C LEU A 39 1.85 11.40 2.08
N ASP A 40 2.94 11.90 1.53
CA ASP A 40 3.73 12.98 2.14
C ASP A 40 3.78 14.22 1.25
N HIS A 41 4.12 15.35 1.86
CA HIS A 41 4.43 16.58 1.14
C HIS A 41 5.71 16.45 0.31
N MET A 42 5.80 17.23 -0.77
CA MET A 42 6.95 17.22 -1.68
C MET A 42 8.28 17.47 -0.96
N ASP A 43 8.31 18.34 0.06
CA ASP A 43 9.53 18.63 0.82
C ASP A 43 10.04 17.40 1.58
N THR A 44 9.13 16.62 2.18
CA THR A 44 9.47 15.37 2.87
C THR A 44 9.99 14.33 1.88
N ILE A 45 9.35 14.19 0.72
CA ILE A 45 9.77 13.27 -0.34
C ILE A 45 11.16 13.65 -0.85
N ALA A 46 11.39 14.94 -1.13
CA ALA A 46 12.67 15.46 -1.59
C ALA A 46 13.77 15.24 -0.54
N ALA A 47 13.49 15.50 0.75
CA ALA A 47 14.43 15.25 1.83
C ALA A 47 14.84 13.77 1.92
N LYS A 48 13.87 12.85 1.85
CA LYS A 48 14.13 11.40 1.82
C LYS A 48 14.95 11.00 0.59
N PHE A 49 14.67 11.57 -0.59
CA PHE A 49 15.50 11.34 -1.79
C PHE A 49 16.94 11.81 -1.60
N LEU A 50 17.13 13.04 -1.10
CA LEU A 50 18.45 13.62 -0.89
C LEU A 50 19.29 12.80 0.10
N SER A 51 18.67 12.15 1.10
CA SER A 51 19.40 11.29 2.05
C SER A 51 20.00 10.03 1.43
N PHE A 52 19.55 9.58 0.24
CA PHE A 52 20.19 8.47 -0.46
C PHE A 52 21.56 8.84 -1.04
N GLY A 53 21.82 10.13 -1.31
CA GLY A 53 23.06 10.57 -1.95
C GLY A 53 23.27 9.98 -3.35
N LYS A 54 22.19 9.64 -4.06
CA LYS A 54 22.21 9.06 -5.42
C LYS A 54 21.57 9.99 -6.43
N LYS A 55 21.82 9.76 -7.73
CA LYS A 55 21.22 10.57 -8.79
C LYS A 55 19.79 10.14 -9.12
N VAL A 56 19.49 8.84 -8.97
CA VAL A 56 18.16 8.23 -9.12
C VAL A 56 17.94 7.21 -8.01
N VAL A 57 16.71 7.14 -7.48
CA VAL A 57 16.26 6.12 -6.53
C VAL A 57 15.00 5.48 -7.10
N PHE A 58 15.03 4.18 -7.29
CA PHE A 58 13.87 3.39 -7.71
C PHE A 58 13.15 2.83 -6.48
N GLY A 59 11.83 2.68 -6.55
CA GLY A 59 11.14 1.85 -5.57
C GLY A 59 11.62 0.41 -5.65
N GLY A 60 11.84 -0.23 -4.50
CA GLY A 60 12.17 -1.65 -4.44
C GLY A 60 10.93 -2.52 -4.60
N GLU A 61 11.07 -3.72 -5.18
CA GLU A 61 10.06 -4.78 -5.20
C GLU A 61 10.66 -6.14 -4.83
N LYS A 62 9.80 -7.07 -4.40
CA LYS A 62 10.22 -8.38 -3.86
C LYS A 62 10.57 -9.41 -4.94
N VAL A 63 10.02 -9.25 -6.15
CA VAL A 63 10.08 -10.21 -7.24
C VAL A 63 10.83 -9.62 -8.43
N PHE A 64 11.71 -10.38 -9.09
CA PHE A 64 12.31 -9.92 -10.33
C PHE A 64 11.32 -10.12 -11.48
N TRP A 65 10.47 -9.13 -11.72
CA TRP A 65 9.49 -9.15 -12.80
C TRP A 65 10.00 -8.40 -14.04
N PRO A 66 9.62 -8.79 -15.28
CA PRO A 66 9.06 -10.09 -15.65
C PRO A 66 10.01 -11.24 -15.27
N LEU A 67 9.47 -12.41 -14.95
CA LEU A 67 10.27 -13.59 -14.62
C LEU A 67 11.20 -13.98 -15.79
N LEU A 68 12.40 -14.45 -15.46
CA LEU A 68 13.40 -14.85 -16.46
C LEU A 68 12.89 -15.95 -17.41
N GLU A 69 12.08 -16.88 -16.90
CA GLU A 69 11.46 -17.94 -17.71
C GLU A 69 10.57 -17.39 -18.84
N ASN A 70 9.91 -16.25 -18.59
CA ASN A 70 9.00 -15.62 -19.54
C ASN A 70 9.71 -14.62 -20.46
N MET A 71 10.82 -14.04 -19.98
CA MET A 71 11.59 -13.03 -20.70
C MET A 71 13.06 -13.13 -20.27
N PRO A 72 13.84 -14.04 -20.88
CA PRO A 72 15.24 -14.23 -20.50
C PRO A 72 16.14 -13.09 -20.98
N THR A 73 15.71 -12.36 -22.02
CA THR A 73 16.48 -11.27 -22.62
C THR A 73 15.68 -9.97 -22.70
N VAL A 74 16.39 -8.85 -22.72
CA VAL A 74 15.87 -7.51 -23.05
C VAL A 74 16.93 -6.75 -23.83
N PHE A 75 16.57 -6.10 -24.93
CA PHE A 75 17.54 -5.42 -25.80
C PHE A 75 18.71 -6.33 -26.24
N ASP A 76 18.41 -7.61 -26.49
CA ASP A 76 19.40 -8.66 -26.79
C ASP A 76 20.42 -8.93 -25.65
N LEU A 77 20.20 -8.39 -24.46
CA LEU A 77 21.00 -8.63 -23.26
C LEU A 77 20.37 -9.75 -22.43
N ASP A 78 21.21 -10.64 -21.89
CA ASP A 78 20.81 -11.61 -20.87
C ASP A 78 20.41 -10.89 -19.57
N ARG A 79 19.24 -11.22 -19.04
CA ARG A 79 18.70 -10.63 -17.81
C ARG A 79 19.16 -11.32 -16.54
N ALA A 80 19.77 -12.51 -16.60
CA ALA A 80 20.25 -13.20 -15.42
C ALA A 80 21.34 -12.39 -14.67
N PRO A 81 22.37 -11.83 -15.34
CA PRO A 81 23.35 -10.95 -14.68
C PRO A 81 22.72 -9.69 -14.07
N ILE A 82 21.67 -9.14 -14.71
CA ILE A 82 20.95 -7.97 -14.20
C ILE A 82 20.25 -8.31 -12.88
N ARG A 83 19.54 -9.45 -12.83
CA ARG A 83 18.89 -9.95 -11.61
C ARG A 83 19.91 -10.12 -10.49
N ASP A 84 21.03 -10.78 -10.79
CA ASP A 84 22.04 -11.12 -9.79
C ASP A 84 22.64 -9.85 -9.17
N ALA A 85 23.00 -8.85 -10.00
CA ALA A 85 23.53 -7.57 -9.54
C ALA A 85 22.55 -6.73 -8.68
N MET A 86 21.24 -6.94 -8.84
CA MET A 86 20.21 -6.28 -8.00
C MET A 86 19.99 -7.02 -6.68
N SER A 87 20.13 -8.35 -6.70
CA SER A 87 19.86 -9.22 -5.55
C SER A 87 20.84 -9.07 -4.39
N ASP A 88 21.99 -8.44 -4.61
CA ASP A 88 22.97 -8.12 -3.58
C ASP A 88 22.36 -7.16 -2.54
N GLY A 89 22.05 -7.70 -1.35
CA GLY A 89 21.49 -6.98 -0.19
C GLY A 89 20.17 -7.58 0.30
N GLU A 90 20.24 -8.53 1.23
CA GLU A 90 19.13 -9.43 1.61
C GLU A 90 18.20 -8.93 2.74
N GLU A 91 18.47 -7.80 3.39
CA GLU A 91 17.89 -7.54 4.73
C GLU A 91 16.36 -7.32 4.77
N THR A 92 15.71 -6.89 3.68
CA THR A 92 14.27 -6.49 3.70
C THR A 92 13.37 -7.18 2.68
N GLY A 93 13.95 -7.97 1.76
CA GLY A 93 13.23 -8.60 0.65
C GLY A 93 12.97 -7.70 -0.56
N TYR A 94 13.04 -6.37 -0.45
CA TYR A 94 12.90 -5.42 -1.57
C TYR A 94 14.20 -5.31 -2.39
N ARG A 95 14.43 -6.27 -3.28
CA ARG A 95 15.72 -6.47 -3.95
C ARG A 95 15.80 -5.90 -5.36
N PHE A 96 14.67 -5.80 -6.05
CA PHE A 96 14.64 -5.45 -7.47
C PHE A 96 14.03 -4.07 -7.66
N ILE A 97 14.39 -3.36 -8.72
CA ILE A 97 13.73 -2.07 -9.01
C ILE A 97 12.31 -2.29 -9.49
N ASN A 98 11.42 -1.32 -9.25
CA ASN A 98 10.10 -1.21 -9.85
C ASN A 98 10.04 0.01 -10.78
N SER A 99 9.54 -0.18 -12.00
CA SER A 99 9.43 0.85 -13.04
C SER A 99 8.27 1.82 -12.85
N GLY A 100 7.29 1.45 -12.04
CA GLY A 100 6.12 2.30 -11.78
C GLY A 100 6.44 3.45 -10.83
N VAL A 101 7.55 3.43 -10.09
CA VAL A 101 7.92 4.55 -9.20
C VAL A 101 9.44 4.75 -9.11
N TYR A 102 9.89 5.98 -9.36
CA TYR A 102 11.28 6.40 -9.16
C TYR A 102 11.39 7.91 -9.03
N ILE A 103 12.46 8.37 -8.38
CA ILE A 103 12.76 9.79 -8.17
C ILE A 103 14.23 10.07 -8.49
N GLY A 104 14.54 11.22 -9.07
CA GLY A 104 15.91 11.56 -9.42
C GLY A 104 16.06 12.96 -9.97
N TYR A 105 17.31 13.38 -10.20
CA TYR A 105 17.56 14.63 -10.89
C TYR A 105 17.13 14.54 -12.37
N ALA A 106 16.56 15.62 -12.91
CA ALA A 106 16.04 15.68 -14.27
C ALA A 106 17.05 15.16 -15.31
N HIS A 107 18.31 15.61 -15.24
CA HIS A 107 19.36 15.17 -16.17
C HIS A 107 19.70 13.67 -16.05
N ALA A 108 19.56 13.09 -14.85
CA ALA A 108 19.86 11.68 -14.60
C ALA A 108 18.72 10.79 -15.11
N ILE A 109 17.47 11.19 -14.86
CA ILE A 109 16.30 10.52 -15.44
C ILE A 109 16.31 10.63 -16.96
N GLU A 110 16.68 11.79 -17.52
CA GLU A 110 16.81 11.96 -18.97
C GLU A 110 17.83 10.97 -19.56
N LYS A 111 19.01 10.81 -18.93
CA LYS A 111 20.02 9.83 -19.35
C LYS A 111 19.46 8.40 -19.31
N LEU A 112 18.75 8.06 -18.23
CA LEU A 112 18.09 6.76 -18.04
C LEU A 112 17.06 6.46 -19.14
N LEU A 113 16.12 7.37 -19.37
CA LEU A 113 15.06 7.18 -20.36
C LEU A 113 15.60 7.23 -21.80
N SER A 114 16.63 8.03 -22.07
CA SER A 114 17.29 8.07 -23.38
C SER A 114 17.90 6.73 -23.77
N PHE A 115 18.47 6.00 -22.81
CA PHE A 115 18.94 4.62 -23.03
C PHE A 115 17.76 3.72 -23.44
N CYS A 116 16.68 3.72 -22.65
CA CYS A 116 15.50 2.88 -22.93
C CYS A 116 14.88 3.17 -24.30
N VAL A 117 14.74 4.45 -24.65
CA VAL A 117 14.17 4.88 -25.94
C VAL A 117 15.06 4.47 -27.11
N THR A 118 16.38 4.63 -26.97
CA THR A 118 17.34 4.27 -28.02
C THR A 118 17.34 2.77 -28.28
N GLU A 119 17.35 1.94 -27.23
CA GLU A 119 17.35 0.48 -27.37
C GLU A 119 15.98 -0.06 -27.81
N HIS A 120 14.88 0.57 -27.39
CA HIS A 120 13.56 0.22 -27.89
C HIS A 120 13.44 0.46 -29.40
N ALA A 121 14.01 1.55 -29.93
CA ALA A 121 14.00 1.80 -31.38
C ALA A 121 14.75 0.73 -32.20
N ARG A 122 15.63 -0.05 -31.56
CA ARG A 122 16.42 -1.12 -32.20
C ARG A 122 15.77 -2.50 -32.09
N THR A 123 14.82 -2.69 -31.18
CA THR A 123 14.34 -4.02 -30.78
C THR A 123 12.82 -4.06 -30.63
N THR A 124 12.25 -5.24 -30.35
CA THR A 124 10.80 -5.42 -30.12
C THR A 124 10.42 -5.45 -28.64
N ALA A 125 11.35 -5.17 -27.72
CA ALA A 125 11.10 -5.24 -26.28
C ALA A 125 10.04 -4.21 -25.86
N ARG A 126 8.97 -4.66 -25.19
CA ARG A 126 7.81 -3.82 -24.81
C ARG A 126 7.59 -3.63 -23.31
N SER A 127 8.48 -4.16 -22.47
CA SER A 127 8.37 -4.04 -21.01
C SER A 127 9.22 -2.86 -20.53
N ASP A 128 8.55 -1.84 -19.99
CA ASP A 128 9.17 -0.71 -19.28
C ASP A 128 10.02 -1.18 -18.10
N GLN A 129 9.51 -2.13 -17.32
CA GLN A 129 10.23 -2.79 -16.25
C GLN A 129 11.57 -3.39 -16.72
N ALA A 130 11.55 -4.27 -17.73
CA ALA A 130 12.77 -4.91 -18.21
C ALA A 130 13.74 -3.88 -18.84
N ALA A 131 13.20 -2.88 -19.54
CA ALA A 131 14.00 -1.82 -20.15
C ALA A 131 14.73 -0.98 -19.09
N LEU A 132 14.05 -0.62 -17.99
CA LEU A 132 14.65 0.13 -16.89
C LEU A 132 15.65 -0.73 -16.10
N GLN A 133 15.44 -2.05 -16.00
CA GLN A 133 16.40 -2.95 -15.38
C GLN A 133 17.73 -2.98 -16.16
N ALA A 134 17.65 -3.05 -17.50
CA ALA A 134 18.83 -2.95 -18.36
C ALA A 134 19.51 -1.59 -18.25
N ALA A 135 18.73 -0.50 -18.27
CA ALA A 135 19.26 0.85 -18.12
C ALA A 135 19.94 1.07 -16.76
N TRP A 136 19.35 0.55 -15.68
CA TRP A 136 19.95 0.58 -14.34
C TRP A 136 21.31 -0.11 -14.33
N MET A 137 21.42 -1.32 -14.90
CA MET A 137 22.70 -2.05 -14.92
C MET A 137 23.74 -1.31 -15.77
N HIS A 138 23.35 -0.85 -16.95
CA HIS A 138 24.23 -0.09 -17.83
C HIS A 138 24.81 1.16 -17.14
N LEU A 139 23.94 1.97 -16.53
CA LEU A 139 24.35 3.23 -15.92
C LEU A 139 25.07 3.04 -14.58
N ARG A 140 24.75 1.98 -13.83
CA ARG A 140 25.49 1.63 -12.61
C ARG A 140 26.91 1.14 -12.92
N ASN A 141 27.10 0.42 -14.04
CA ASN A 141 28.43 0.00 -14.48
C ASN A 141 29.32 1.21 -14.86
N ASP A 142 28.72 2.28 -15.38
CA ASP A 142 29.43 3.53 -15.65
C ASP A 142 29.73 4.34 -14.38
N ASP A 143 28.79 4.36 -13.43
CA ASP A 143 28.85 5.14 -12.20
C ASP A 143 28.06 4.42 -11.09
N GLU A 144 28.78 3.82 -10.14
CA GLU A 144 28.18 3.08 -9.02
C GLU A 144 27.28 3.94 -8.11
N ASN A 145 27.41 5.27 -8.18
CA ASN A 145 26.60 6.23 -7.43
C ASN A 145 25.42 6.78 -8.24
N PHE A 146 25.22 6.28 -9.47
CA PHE A 146 24.16 6.74 -10.34
C PHE A 146 22.77 6.42 -9.77
N ALA A 147 22.52 5.17 -9.39
CA ALA A 147 21.20 4.72 -8.96
C ALA A 147 21.24 3.87 -7.68
N ALA A 148 20.19 3.98 -6.87
CA ALA A 148 19.88 3.05 -5.79
C ALA A 148 18.48 2.44 -5.93
N ILE A 149 18.28 1.38 -5.15
CA ILE A 149 16.98 0.76 -4.90
C ILE A 149 16.58 1.15 -3.47
N ASP A 150 15.37 1.66 -3.28
CA ASP A 150 14.80 1.92 -1.97
C ASP A 150 14.39 0.61 -1.30
N ARG A 151 15.39 -0.08 -0.73
CA ARG A 151 15.21 -1.40 -0.10
C ARG A 151 14.45 -1.32 1.23
N MET A 152 14.46 -0.16 1.89
CA MET A 152 13.81 0.01 3.19
C MET A 152 12.37 0.53 3.07
N ALA A 153 11.85 0.71 1.86
CA ALA A 153 10.56 1.37 1.65
C ALA A 153 10.47 2.75 2.33
N THR A 154 11.55 3.53 2.25
CA THR A 154 11.67 4.86 2.87
C THR A 154 10.81 5.88 2.14
N ILE A 155 10.89 5.86 0.81
CA ILE A 155 10.12 6.71 -0.10
C ILE A 155 8.98 5.90 -0.68
N PHE A 156 9.27 4.71 -1.22
CA PHE A 156 8.35 3.90 -2.01
C PHE A 156 8.06 2.57 -1.34
N ALA A 157 6.78 2.23 -1.17
CA ALA A 157 6.38 0.87 -0.84
C ALA A 157 5.56 0.28 -2.00
N ASN A 158 6.05 -0.80 -2.59
CA ASN A 158 5.42 -1.51 -3.70
C ASN A 158 4.75 -2.79 -3.18
N SER A 159 3.45 -2.97 -3.45
CA SER A 159 2.72 -4.15 -2.97
C SER A 159 3.27 -5.46 -3.52
N SER A 160 3.80 -5.49 -4.75
CA SER A 160 4.42 -6.70 -5.33
C SER A 160 3.51 -7.95 -5.28
N ASN A 161 2.19 -7.79 -5.45
CA ASN A 161 1.14 -8.80 -5.21
C ASN A 161 0.93 -9.26 -3.75
N ASP A 162 1.66 -8.70 -2.79
CA ASP A 162 1.52 -9.00 -1.37
C ASP A 162 0.30 -8.26 -0.79
N ARG A 163 -0.70 -9.03 -0.34
CA ARG A 163 -1.90 -8.48 0.30
C ARG A 163 -1.58 -7.81 1.63
N ALA A 164 -0.55 -8.30 2.33
CA ALA A 164 -0.12 -7.73 3.60
C ALA A 164 0.86 -6.56 3.42
N ALA A 165 1.03 -6.03 2.21
CA ALA A 165 2.03 -5.00 1.93
C ALA A 165 1.85 -3.72 2.75
N PHE A 166 0.61 -3.31 3.02
CA PHE A 166 0.33 -2.04 3.69
C PHE A 166 -0.60 -2.22 4.87
N MET A 167 -0.15 -1.71 6.02
CA MET A 167 -0.88 -1.67 7.28
C MET A 167 -1.20 -0.22 7.62
N THR A 168 -2.34 0.03 8.26
CA THR A 168 -2.70 1.37 8.74
C THR A 168 -3.14 1.34 10.21
N ASP A 169 -2.72 2.34 10.97
CA ASP A 169 -3.31 2.70 12.27
C ASP A 169 -3.73 4.16 12.19
N GLY A 170 -5.03 4.37 12.01
CA GLY A 170 -5.56 5.66 11.57
C GLY A 170 -5.19 5.98 10.14
N LEU A 171 -4.67 7.18 9.89
CA LEU A 171 -4.31 7.65 8.54
C LEU A 171 -2.83 7.45 8.20
N SER A 172 -2.04 6.90 9.12
CA SER A 172 -0.63 6.57 8.91
C SER A 172 -0.50 5.17 8.33
N VAL A 173 0.08 5.06 7.14
CA VAL A 173 0.33 3.78 6.48
C VAL A 173 1.79 3.38 6.70
N SER A 174 1.99 2.12 7.07
CA SER A 174 3.31 1.51 7.26
C SER A 174 3.48 0.27 6.39
N GLU A 175 4.72 0.03 5.98
CA GLU A 175 5.15 -1.22 5.35
C GLU A 175 5.65 -2.18 6.46
N PRO A 176 5.01 -3.35 6.67
CA PRO A 176 5.24 -4.15 7.87
C PRO A 176 6.57 -4.90 7.89
N CYS A 177 7.19 -5.19 6.75
CA CYS A 177 8.49 -5.88 6.72
C CYS A 177 9.62 -4.98 7.22
N THR A 178 9.53 -3.68 6.94
CA THR A 178 10.55 -2.66 7.25
C THR A 178 10.18 -1.78 8.43
N GLY A 179 8.90 -1.75 8.80
CA GLY A 179 8.35 -0.83 9.80
C GLY A 179 8.33 0.64 9.37
N GLN A 180 8.68 0.93 8.11
CA GLN A 180 8.76 2.31 7.60
C GLN A 180 7.39 2.88 7.26
N THR A 181 7.31 4.21 7.27
CA THR A 181 6.16 4.98 6.78
C THR A 181 6.51 5.58 5.41
N PRO A 182 6.21 4.86 4.31
CA PRO A 182 6.57 5.29 2.96
C PRO A 182 5.83 6.57 2.58
N SER A 183 6.46 7.35 1.69
CA SER A 183 5.86 8.58 1.17
C SER A 183 4.94 8.33 -0.02
N VAL A 184 5.17 7.24 -0.73
CA VAL A 184 4.48 6.86 -1.96
C VAL A 184 4.15 5.37 -1.87
N LEU A 185 2.87 5.04 -1.97
CA LEU A 185 2.39 3.68 -2.09
C LEU A 185 2.16 3.37 -3.57
N HIS A 186 2.52 2.17 -3.98
CA HIS A 186 2.23 1.67 -5.32
C HIS A 186 1.61 0.27 -5.20
N ALA A 187 0.32 0.18 -5.52
CA ALA A 187 -0.48 -1.05 -5.50
C ALA A 187 -0.24 -1.87 -6.79
N ASN A 188 1.03 -2.14 -7.10
CA ASN A 188 1.40 -2.93 -8.26
C ASN A 188 1.00 -4.41 -8.12
N GLY A 189 0.48 -4.96 -9.20
CA GLY A 189 -0.03 -6.33 -9.21
C GLY A 189 -1.44 -6.41 -8.63
N ASN A 190 -1.57 -6.86 -7.38
CA ASN A 190 -2.86 -7.08 -6.72
C ASN A 190 -3.61 -5.75 -6.47
N LYS A 191 -4.84 -5.67 -6.96
CA LYS A 191 -5.68 -4.47 -6.94
C LYS A 191 -6.61 -4.37 -5.73
N ASP A 192 -6.66 -5.40 -4.89
CA ASP A 192 -7.46 -5.43 -3.66
C ASP A 192 -7.08 -4.33 -2.65
N ILE A 193 -5.90 -3.72 -2.81
CA ILE A 193 -5.38 -2.67 -1.91
C ILE A 193 -5.90 -1.28 -2.30
N ILE A 194 -6.36 -1.09 -3.54
CA ILE A 194 -6.73 0.24 -4.07
C ILE A 194 -7.84 0.87 -3.24
N ASP A 195 -8.85 0.09 -2.88
CA ASP A 195 -9.97 0.56 -2.06
C ASP A 195 -9.52 1.09 -0.69
N GLY A 196 -8.53 0.42 -0.08
CA GLY A 196 -7.95 0.89 1.17
C GLY A 196 -7.08 2.14 1.03
N ILE A 197 -6.37 2.28 -0.10
CA ILE A 197 -5.65 3.51 -0.42
C ILE A 197 -6.63 4.67 -0.59
N ASP A 198 -7.70 4.46 -1.36
CA ASP A 198 -8.74 5.45 -1.63
C ASP A 198 -9.38 5.94 -0.32
N LEU A 199 -9.74 5.02 0.58
CA LEU A 199 -10.25 5.34 1.92
C LEU A 199 -9.31 6.29 2.69
N ILE A 200 -8.02 5.95 2.76
CA ILE A 200 -7.04 6.75 3.50
C ILE A 200 -6.89 8.15 2.88
N LEU A 201 -6.86 8.25 1.55
CA LEU A 201 -6.78 9.52 0.85
C LEU A 201 -8.03 10.37 1.08
N THR A 202 -9.23 9.80 0.97
CA THR A 202 -10.49 10.51 1.18
C THR A 202 -10.60 11.02 2.62
N LEU A 203 -10.29 10.20 3.61
CA LEU A 203 -10.29 10.64 5.02
C LEU A 203 -9.28 11.78 5.27
N ARG A 204 -8.10 11.74 4.66
CA ARG A 204 -7.10 12.81 4.75
C ARG A 204 -7.59 14.11 4.11
N GLN A 205 -8.20 14.05 2.93
CA GLN A 205 -8.76 15.21 2.24
C GLN A 205 -9.85 15.91 3.06
N HIS A 206 -10.64 15.13 3.81
CA HIS A 206 -11.65 15.65 4.72
C HIS A 206 -11.11 16.08 6.10
N GLY A 207 -9.80 15.96 6.34
CA GLY A 207 -9.18 16.32 7.62
C GLY A 207 -9.59 15.41 8.79
N ALA A 208 -10.03 14.18 8.51
CA ALA A 208 -10.53 13.22 9.50
C ALA A 208 -9.39 12.50 10.25
N TRP A 209 -8.34 13.24 10.65
CA TRP A 209 -7.13 12.71 11.29
C TRP A 209 -7.38 12.02 12.64
N HIS A 210 -8.52 12.28 13.24
CA HIS A 210 -8.95 11.67 14.49
C HIS A 210 -9.50 10.25 14.30
N ILE A 211 -9.91 9.87 13.08
CA ILE A 211 -10.48 8.54 12.82
C ILE A 211 -9.35 7.51 12.85
N ARG A 212 -9.51 6.51 13.72
CA ARG A 212 -8.62 5.34 13.77
C ARG A 212 -9.33 4.10 13.27
N LEU A 213 -8.65 3.35 12.40
CA LEU A 213 -9.12 2.09 11.88
C LEU A 213 -8.17 0.98 12.33
N ARG A 214 -8.72 -0.05 12.97
CA ARG A 214 -7.97 -1.20 13.47
C ARG A 214 -8.71 -2.50 13.19
N SER A 215 -7.97 -3.59 13.03
CA SER A 215 -8.53 -4.94 13.00
C SER A 215 -8.64 -5.50 14.41
N LEU A 216 -9.65 -6.33 14.65
CA LEU A 216 -9.69 -7.21 15.81
C LEU A 216 -9.01 -8.53 15.44
N VAL A 217 -8.07 -8.98 16.26
CA VAL A 217 -7.22 -10.15 15.99
C VAL A 217 -7.13 -11.04 17.22
N THR A 218 -7.24 -12.35 17.03
CA THR A 218 -7.10 -13.34 18.10
C THR A 218 -5.64 -13.50 18.54
N GLU A 219 -5.40 -14.17 19.66
CA GLU A 219 -4.05 -14.55 20.11
C GLU A 219 -3.26 -15.35 19.03
N SER A 220 -3.95 -16.12 18.19
CA SER A 220 -3.34 -16.86 17.07
C SER A 220 -3.03 -15.99 15.83
N GLY A 221 -3.35 -14.70 15.87
CA GLY A 221 -3.11 -13.77 14.76
C GLY A 221 -4.21 -13.76 13.68
N LEU A 222 -5.33 -14.47 13.91
CA LEU A 222 -6.47 -14.50 12.99
C LEU A 222 -7.34 -13.27 13.17
N ARG A 223 -7.75 -12.66 12.05
CA ARG A 223 -8.68 -11.52 12.10
C ARG A 223 -10.08 -12.01 12.36
N LEU A 224 -10.83 -11.24 13.14
CA LEU A 224 -12.24 -11.52 13.33
C LEU A 224 -13.02 -11.13 12.09
N ALA A 225 -13.93 -12.02 11.71
CA ALA A 225 -14.86 -11.85 10.62
C ALA A 225 -16.30 -12.15 11.08
N LEU A 226 -17.29 -11.60 10.37
CA LEU A 226 -18.71 -11.83 10.62
C LEU A 226 -19.28 -12.93 9.70
N ASP A 227 -19.52 -14.13 10.22
CA ASP A 227 -20.19 -15.21 9.49
C ASP A 227 -21.60 -15.44 10.06
N ASN A 228 -22.62 -15.31 9.21
CA ASN A 228 -24.02 -15.52 9.56
C ASN A 228 -24.40 -14.90 10.92
N GLY A 229 -24.08 -13.62 11.11
CA GLY A 229 -24.40 -12.87 12.32
C GLY A 229 -23.59 -13.25 13.56
N ARG A 230 -22.45 -13.94 13.41
CA ARG A 230 -21.54 -14.29 14.49
C ARG A 230 -20.10 -13.92 14.15
N LEU A 231 -19.32 -13.56 15.16
CA LEU A 231 -17.89 -13.36 15.00
C LEU A 231 -17.18 -14.71 14.98
N VAL A 232 -16.33 -14.90 13.97
CA VAL A 232 -15.53 -16.10 13.75
C VAL A 232 -14.07 -15.71 13.52
N ASP A 233 -13.16 -16.60 13.93
CA ASP A 233 -11.73 -16.49 13.63
C ASP A 233 -11.54 -16.87 12.13
N GLU A 234 -10.98 -15.98 11.32
CA GLU A 234 -11.07 -16.05 9.84
C GLU A 234 -10.69 -17.39 9.16
N ILE A 235 -11.50 -17.75 8.15
CA ILE A 235 -11.04 -18.22 6.83
C ILE A 235 -11.46 -17.12 5.83
N PRO A 236 -10.56 -16.66 4.94
CA PRO A 236 -10.56 -15.28 4.45
C PRO A 236 -11.62 -15.05 3.38
N GLU A 237 -12.20 -13.85 3.36
CA GLU A 237 -12.33 -13.02 2.14
C GLU A 237 -13.44 -11.95 2.21
N LYS A 238 -14.47 -12.08 3.06
CA LYS A 238 -15.71 -11.27 2.88
C LYS A 238 -16.36 -10.63 4.10
N SER A 239 -15.86 -10.88 5.31
CA SER A 239 -16.56 -10.40 6.50
C SER A 239 -15.66 -9.80 7.58
N VAL A 240 -14.42 -9.42 7.24
CA VAL A 240 -13.50 -8.81 8.20
C VAL A 240 -14.17 -7.64 8.89
N VAL A 241 -13.96 -7.57 10.19
CA VAL A 241 -14.56 -6.56 11.03
C VAL A 241 -13.52 -5.55 11.48
N ILE A 242 -13.86 -4.28 11.37
CA ILE A 242 -12.99 -3.13 11.58
C ILE A 242 -13.53 -2.34 12.75
N LEU A 243 -12.66 -2.05 13.71
CA LEU A 243 -12.94 -1.08 14.75
C LEU A 243 -12.62 0.31 14.22
N ALA A 244 -13.65 1.15 14.12
CA ALA A 244 -13.51 2.57 13.84
C ALA A 244 -13.63 3.35 15.16
N THR A 245 -12.63 4.17 15.49
CA THR A 245 -12.67 5.09 16.64
C THR A 245 -12.80 6.52 16.11
N THR A 246 -13.84 7.25 16.54
CA THR A 246 -14.18 8.62 16.13
C THR A 246 -13.59 9.69 17.08
N ALA A 247 -13.81 10.97 16.79
CA ALA A 247 -13.24 12.11 17.54
C ALA A 247 -13.69 12.14 19.02
N ASP A 248 -14.90 11.68 19.28
CA ASP A 248 -15.51 11.57 20.61
C ASP A 248 -15.13 10.27 21.34
N ASN A 249 -14.18 9.51 20.80
CA ASN A 249 -13.77 8.18 21.25
C ASN A 249 -14.89 7.13 21.24
N ALA A 250 -15.95 7.34 20.45
CA ALA A 250 -16.88 6.25 20.19
C ALA A 250 -16.16 5.19 19.34
N ASN A 251 -16.22 3.93 19.77
CA ASN A 251 -15.73 2.83 18.95
C ASN A 251 -16.93 2.11 18.36
N VAL A 252 -16.90 1.92 17.05
CA VAL A 252 -17.96 1.28 16.29
C VAL A 252 -17.35 0.16 15.48
N LEU A 253 -18.04 -0.96 15.48
CA LEU A 253 -17.65 -2.12 14.74
C LEU A 253 -18.31 -2.07 13.36
N LEU A 254 -17.49 -2.06 12.30
CA LEU A 254 -17.95 -2.05 10.91
C LEU A 254 -17.53 -3.34 10.22
N THR A 255 -18.38 -3.89 9.37
CA THR A 255 -17.96 -4.90 8.39
C THR A 255 -17.05 -4.26 7.34
N ALA A 256 -16.30 -5.09 6.59
CA ALA A 256 -15.51 -4.64 5.44
C ALA A 256 -16.34 -3.91 4.36
N ASP A 257 -17.68 -4.11 4.39
CA ASP A 257 -18.64 -3.37 3.58
C ASP A 257 -19.27 -2.14 4.25
N GLY A 258 -18.66 -1.63 5.32
CA GLY A 258 -19.06 -0.40 5.99
C GLY A 258 -20.42 -0.47 6.70
N SER A 259 -21.01 -1.65 6.79
CA SER A 259 -22.23 -1.85 7.57
C SER A 259 -21.93 -1.81 9.06
N ILE A 260 -22.79 -1.13 9.82
CA ILE A 260 -22.62 -0.98 11.27
C ILE A 260 -23.11 -2.26 11.96
N CYS A 261 -22.25 -2.85 12.78
CA CYS A 261 -22.60 -4.00 13.60
C CYS A 261 -23.39 -3.57 14.84
N THR A 262 -24.57 -4.18 15.02
CA THR A 262 -25.39 -4.07 16.23
C THR A 262 -25.30 -5.36 17.04
N PHE A 263 -24.97 -5.25 18.32
CA PHE A 263 -24.84 -6.39 19.23
C PHE A 263 -26.18 -6.68 19.91
N ASN A 264 -26.70 -7.88 19.71
CA ASN A 264 -27.97 -8.30 20.31
C ASN A 264 -27.72 -9.06 21.63
N PRO A 265 -28.64 -8.97 22.62
CA PRO A 265 -28.51 -9.66 23.90
C PRO A 265 -28.40 -11.20 23.81
N ASP A 266 -28.85 -11.80 22.71
CA ASP A 266 -28.77 -13.24 22.44
C ASP A 266 -27.41 -13.69 21.87
N GLY A 267 -26.47 -12.76 21.69
CA GLY A 267 -25.14 -13.02 21.14
C GLY A 267 -25.06 -12.94 19.62
N TRP A 268 -26.12 -12.47 18.94
CA TRP A 268 -26.11 -12.25 17.49
C TRP A 268 -25.68 -10.83 17.13
N ILE A 269 -25.06 -10.69 15.96
CA ILE A 269 -24.74 -9.40 15.34
C ILE A 269 -25.58 -9.21 14.10
N SER A 270 -26.28 -8.09 14.03
CA SER A 270 -26.95 -7.62 12.80
C SER A 270 -26.17 -6.47 12.17
N THR A 271 -26.40 -6.22 10.88
CA THR A 271 -25.68 -5.19 10.10
C THR A 271 -26.61 -4.15 9.45
N SER A 272 -27.86 -4.07 9.92
CA SER A 272 -28.90 -3.23 9.33
C SER A 272 -28.97 -1.82 9.93
N ALA A 273 -28.16 -1.50 10.94
CA ALA A 273 -28.17 -0.21 11.59
C ALA A 273 -27.71 0.91 10.65
N ARG A 274 -28.40 2.06 10.75
CA ARG A 274 -28.07 3.27 9.99
C ARG A 274 -27.35 4.33 10.82
N HIS A 275 -27.47 4.24 12.14
CA HIS A 275 -26.96 5.17 13.13
C HIS A 275 -26.46 4.39 14.35
N VAL A 276 -25.57 4.99 15.12
CA VAL A 276 -25.05 4.44 16.37
C VAL A 276 -25.93 4.91 17.52
N SER A 277 -26.50 3.97 18.28
CA SER A 277 -27.50 4.23 19.33
C SER A 277 -27.32 3.34 20.57
N GLY A 278 -26.06 3.16 20.99
CA GLY A 278 -25.69 2.40 22.18
C GLY A 278 -25.38 0.92 21.86
N TRP A 279 -26.29 0.20 21.21
CA TRP A 279 -26.10 -1.22 20.85
C TRP A 279 -25.06 -1.45 19.75
N GLU A 280 -24.60 -0.40 19.09
CA GLU A 280 -23.54 -0.41 18.08
C GLU A 280 -22.17 -0.01 18.67
N GLN A 281 -22.13 0.37 19.96
CA GLN A 281 -20.90 0.82 20.60
C GLN A 281 -20.06 -0.35 21.12
N VAL A 282 -18.78 -0.28 20.80
CA VAL A 282 -17.73 -1.07 21.42
C VAL A 282 -16.99 -0.20 22.42
N PHE A 283 -16.71 -0.75 23.58
CA PHE A 283 -15.92 -0.11 24.61
C PHE A 283 -14.55 -0.78 24.68
N LEU A 284 -13.55 -0.01 25.10
CA LEU A 284 -12.20 -0.50 25.32
C LEU A 284 -11.88 -0.38 26.81
N THR A 285 -11.26 -1.41 27.37
CA THR A 285 -10.65 -1.33 28.70
C THR A 285 -9.36 -0.49 28.67
N ASP A 286 -8.77 -0.24 29.84
CA ASP A 286 -7.50 0.48 29.95
C ASP A 286 -6.36 -0.24 29.20
N ASP A 287 -6.38 -1.57 29.18
CA ASP A 287 -5.46 -2.43 28.43
C ASP A 287 -5.90 -2.68 26.97
N GLN A 288 -6.83 -1.88 26.44
CA GLN A 288 -7.30 -1.89 25.05
C GLN A 288 -8.02 -3.18 24.63
N GLN A 289 -8.60 -3.91 25.58
CA GLN A 289 -9.44 -5.08 25.29
C GLN A 289 -10.86 -4.63 24.90
N PRO A 290 -11.39 -5.08 23.75
CA PRO A 290 -12.73 -4.73 23.32
C PRO A 290 -13.80 -5.48 24.11
N TYR A 291 -14.84 -4.76 24.53
CA TYR A 291 -16.04 -5.31 25.17
C TYR A 291 -17.30 -4.59 24.69
N VAL A 292 -18.46 -5.23 24.88
CA VAL A 292 -19.79 -4.65 24.61
C VAL A 292 -20.58 -4.53 25.90
N ASN A 293 -21.45 -3.53 26.00
CA ASN A 293 -22.36 -3.39 27.13
C ASN A 293 -23.73 -4.00 26.74
N LEU A 294 -24.09 -5.12 27.37
CA LEU A 294 -25.38 -5.77 27.16
C LEU A 294 -26.23 -5.61 28.42
N ASN A 295 -27.24 -4.73 28.37
CA ASN A 295 -28.15 -4.46 29.48
C ASN A 295 -27.49 -4.02 30.81
N GLY A 296 -26.34 -3.35 30.75
CA GLY A 296 -25.59 -2.90 31.93
C GLY A 296 -24.41 -3.80 32.29
N ASP A 297 -24.32 -5.00 31.70
CA ASP A 297 -23.21 -5.92 31.92
C ASP A 297 -22.13 -5.72 30.85
N ALA A 298 -20.88 -5.58 31.29
CA ALA A 298 -19.73 -5.58 30.40
C ALA A 298 -19.41 -7.02 29.96
N VAL A 299 -19.63 -7.31 28.68
CA VAL A 299 -19.37 -8.63 28.08
C VAL A 299 -18.17 -8.50 27.15
N GLY A 300 -17.05 -9.14 27.53
CA GLY A 300 -15.84 -9.18 26.70
C GLY A 300 -16.11 -9.85 25.35
N PHE A 301 -15.38 -9.43 24.31
CA PHE A 301 -15.55 -10.01 22.97
C PHE A 301 -15.31 -11.51 22.96
N GLU A 302 -14.33 -12.04 23.70
CA GLU A 302 -14.11 -13.49 23.84
C GLU A 302 -15.34 -14.26 24.36
N GLN A 303 -16.12 -13.66 25.26
CA GLN A 303 -17.33 -14.27 25.82
C GLN A 303 -18.51 -14.15 24.84
N PHE A 304 -18.56 -13.04 24.08
CA PHE A 304 -19.55 -12.81 23.05
C PHE A 304 -19.31 -13.73 21.83
N CYS A 305 -18.06 -13.82 21.40
CA CYS A 305 -17.52 -14.72 20.38
C CYS A 305 -17.32 -16.12 20.98
N LYS A 306 -18.40 -16.85 21.30
CA LYS A 306 -18.30 -18.24 21.81
C LYS A 306 -17.47 -19.21 20.94
N GLN A 307 -17.07 -18.79 19.75
CA GLN A 307 -16.25 -19.52 18.77
C GLN A 307 -14.82 -18.98 18.63
N ALA A 308 -14.49 -17.83 19.22
CA ALA A 308 -13.12 -17.32 19.24
C ALA A 308 -12.27 -18.17 20.17
N THR A 309 -11.09 -18.56 19.68
CA THR A 309 -10.22 -19.53 20.35
C THR A 309 -9.32 -18.93 21.43
N GLY A 310 -9.57 -17.68 21.85
CA GLY A 310 -8.79 -16.99 22.87
C GLY A 310 -9.11 -15.49 22.96
N PRO A 311 -8.29 -14.72 23.70
CA PRO A 311 -8.41 -13.27 23.82
C PRO A 311 -8.32 -12.56 22.46
N VAL A 312 -8.96 -11.39 22.37
CA VAL A 312 -9.05 -10.56 21.16
C VAL A 312 -8.35 -9.24 21.38
N HIS A 313 -7.38 -8.92 20.53
CA HIS A 313 -6.58 -7.71 20.60
C HIS A 313 -6.80 -6.80 19.39
N LEU A 314 -6.46 -5.52 19.54
CA LEU A 314 -6.44 -4.58 18.43
C LEU A 314 -5.11 -4.68 17.67
N ALA A 315 -5.16 -4.69 16.35
CA ALA A 315 -4.00 -4.65 15.47
C ALA A 315 -4.19 -3.60 14.36
N PRO A 316 -3.10 -3.14 13.72
CA PRO A 316 -3.21 -2.33 12.51
C PRO A 316 -4.05 -3.05 11.44
N LEU A 317 -4.83 -2.26 10.70
CA LEU A 317 -5.69 -2.76 9.61
C LEU A 317 -4.83 -3.02 8.35
N ARG A 318 -5.03 -4.15 7.66
CA ARG A 318 -4.45 -4.32 6.31
C ARG A 318 -5.33 -3.60 5.30
N LEU A 319 -4.73 -2.82 4.41
CA LEU A 319 -5.50 -2.13 3.38
C LEU A 319 -6.22 -3.09 2.43
N SER A 320 -5.69 -4.32 2.23
CA SER A 320 -6.32 -5.36 1.41
C SER A 320 -7.56 -6.01 2.03
N ASP A 321 -7.85 -5.74 3.30
CA ASP A 321 -9.01 -6.31 4.00
C ASP A 321 -10.28 -5.52 3.68
N LEU A 322 -10.14 -4.35 3.05
CA LEU A 322 -11.23 -3.48 2.62
C LEU A 322 -11.81 -3.96 1.29
N ARG A 323 -13.15 -3.91 1.16
CA ARG A 323 -13.89 -4.48 0.02
C ARG A 323 -14.92 -3.54 -0.62
N LEU A 324 -15.14 -2.38 -0.03
CA LEU A 324 -15.92 -1.31 -0.66
C LEU A 324 -15.02 -0.34 -1.38
N SER A 325 -15.60 0.40 -2.31
CA SER A 325 -15.00 1.68 -2.73
C SER A 325 -14.68 2.52 -1.50
N GLY A 326 -13.43 2.99 -1.42
CA GLY A 326 -12.94 3.80 -0.30
C GLY A 326 -13.88 4.95 0.04
N ASP A 327 -14.43 5.61 -0.99
CA ASP A 327 -15.46 6.65 -0.87
C ASP A 327 -16.69 6.27 -0.06
N ALA A 328 -17.24 5.05 -0.24
CA ALA A 328 -18.47 4.65 0.44
C ALA A 328 -18.23 4.45 1.95
N LEU A 329 -17.10 3.82 2.28
CA LEU A 329 -16.69 3.63 3.67
C LEU A 329 -16.24 4.96 4.30
N ALA A 330 -15.56 5.83 3.55
CA ALA A 330 -15.19 7.17 4.01
C ALA A 330 -16.43 8.00 4.34
N ALA A 331 -17.43 8.04 3.43
CA ALA A 331 -18.69 8.74 3.67
C ALA A 331 -19.42 8.22 4.92
N ARG A 332 -19.38 6.90 5.15
CA ARG A 332 -19.91 6.30 6.38
C ARG A 332 -19.16 6.78 7.60
N LEU A 333 -17.83 6.68 7.61
CA LEU A 333 -16.98 7.10 8.74
C LEU A 333 -17.13 8.58 9.06
N LEU A 334 -17.18 9.44 8.04
CA LEU A 334 -17.40 10.88 8.19
C LEU A 334 -18.80 11.23 8.73
N SER A 335 -19.79 10.35 8.53
CA SER A 335 -21.12 10.53 9.12
C SER A 335 -21.20 10.12 10.60
N LEU A 336 -20.19 9.38 11.08
CA LEU A 336 -20.07 8.95 12.48
C LEU A 336 -19.23 9.93 13.33
N SER A 337 -18.35 10.71 12.69
CA SER A 337 -17.53 11.77 13.31
C SER A 337 -18.27 13.10 13.44
#